data_AF-A0A0G0VLM0-F1
#
_entry.id   AF-A0A0G0VLM0-F1
#
_cell.length_a   1.000
_cell.length_b   1.000
_cell.length_c   1.000
_cell.angle_alpha   90.00
_cell.angle_beta   90.00
_cell.angle_gamma   90.00
#
_symmetry.space_group_name_H-M   'P 1'
#
loop_
_entity.id
_entity.type
_entity.pdbx_description
1 polymer ?
#
loop_
_entity_poly.entity_id
_entity_poly.type
_entity_poly.pdbx_seq_one_letter_code
_entity_poly.pdbx_strand_id
1 'polypeptide(L)'
;MDDQKEKNQKNAQQVNLNLDSTPILYTDNVLMTTNSDGVVLDIAQRVGSTNQVRIVSRVGMSREHAKKLVNELGKLLAMTDGKIQTGKDNLN
;
A
#
# COMPACT_ATOMS: atom_id res chain seq x y z
N MET A 1 26.21 -40.73 10.80
CA MET A 1 25.29 -40.08 11.76
C MET A 1 25.34 -38.64 11.33
N ASP A 2 24.48 -38.26 10.38
CA ASP A 2 24.67 -37.01 9.65
C ASP A 2 23.33 -36.28 9.57
N ASP A 3 23.33 -35.11 10.19
CA ASP A 3 22.57 -33.90 9.86
C ASP A 3 21.04 -33.96 9.90
N GLN A 4 20.53 -33.81 11.12
CA GLN A 4 19.24 -33.15 11.37
C GLN A 4 19.31 -31.68 10.93
N LYS A 5 18.91 -31.38 9.69
CA LYS A 5 18.61 -30.00 9.25
C LYS A 5 17.11 -29.72 9.29
N GLU A 6 16.73 -28.95 10.31
CA GLU A 6 15.76 -27.86 10.29
C GLU A 6 14.38 -28.12 9.65
N LYS A 7 13.41 -28.47 10.49
CA LYS A 7 12.00 -28.13 10.25
C LYS A 7 11.49 -27.21 11.36
N ASN A 8 12.00 -25.99 11.41
CA ASN A 8 11.33 -24.91 12.11
C ASN A 8 10.25 -24.32 11.19
N GLN A 9 9.19 -25.10 10.95
CA GLN A 9 7.96 -24.58 10.37
C GLN A 9 7.33 -23.65 11.40
N LYS A 10 7.66 -22.36 11.32
CA LYS A 10 6.90 -21.31 12.02
C LYS A 10 5.45 -21.45 11.57
N ASN A 11 4.62 -21.96 12.47
CA ASN A 11 3.17 -22.01 12.30
C ASN A 11 2.68 -20.60 11.97
N ALA A 12 2.45 -20.32 10.69
CA ALA A 12 1.78 -19.11 10.26
C ALA A 12 0.35 -19.20 10.80
N GLN A 13 0.10 -18.57 11.96
CA GLN A 13 -1.22 -18.52 12.56
C GLN A 13 -2.15 -17.80 11.59
N GLN A 14 -3.04 -18.56 10.96
CA GLN A 14 -4.05 -18.03 10.06
C GLN A 14 -5.16 -17.40 10.90
N VAL A 15 -5.09 -16.08 11.08
CA VAL A 15 -6.15 -15.30 11.73
C VAL A 15 -7.39 -15.30 10.84
N ASN A 16 -8.49 -15.89 11.31
CA ASN A 16 -9.79 -15.78 10.67
C ASN A 16 -10.45 -14.47 11.11
N LEU A 17 -10.65 -13.55 10.17
CA LEU A 17 -11.29 -12.26 10.40
C LEU A 17 -12.69 -12.25 9.78
N ASN A 18 -13.65 -11.76 10.55
CA ASN A 18 -14.93 -11.35 9.99
C ASN A 18 -14.79 -9.95 9.38
N LEU A 19 -14.91 -9.86 8.05
CA LEU A 19 -14.69 -8.63 7.29
C LEU A 19 -15.76 -7.56 7.57
N ASP A 20 -16.98 -7.96 7.95
CA ASP A 20 -18.11 -7.05 8.15
C ASP A 20 -18.05 -6.32 9.49
N SER A 21 -17.43 -6.94 10.49
CA SER A 21 -17.35 -6.40 11.87
C SER A 21 -15.98 -5.87 12.26
N THR A 22 -14.92 -6.24 11.53
CA THR A 22 -13.57 -5.79 11.86
C THR A 22 -13.33 -4.39 11.30
N PRO A 23 -13.14 -3.36 12.14
CA PRO A 23 -12.88 -2.00 11.68
C PRO A 23 -11.54 -1.89 10.97
N ILE A 24 -11.46 -0.97 10.00
CA ILE A 24 -10.22 -0.57 9.34
C ILE A 24 -9.63 0.56 10.17
N LEU A 25 -8.45 0.34 10.73
CA LEU A 25 -7.76 1.31 11.59
C LEU A 25 -6.79 2.18 10.78
N TYR A 26 -6.10 1.59 9.82
CA TYR A 26 -5.10 2.26 8.98
C TYR A 26 -4.84 1.46 7.70
N THR A 27 -4.07 2.02 6.77
CA THR A 27 -3.62 1.34 5.57
C THR A 27 -2.11 1.49 5.45
N ASP A 28 -1.40 0.38 5.30
CA ASP A 28 0.06 0.35 5.32
C ASP A 28 0.67 -0.26 4.06
N ASN A 29 -0.14 -0.85 3.18
CA ASN A 29 0.33 -1.46 1.95
C ASN A 29 -0.53 -1.01 0.77
N VAL A 30 0.14 -0.73 -0.35
CA VAL A 30 -0.49 -0.56 -1.66
C VAL A 30 0.10 -1.61 -2.58
N LEU A 31 -0.76 -2.50 -3.11
CA LEU A 31 -0.38 -3.54 -4.05
C LEU A 31 -0.94 -3.16 -5.41
N MET A 32 -0.09 -3.17 -6.44
CA MET A 32 -0.52 -2.88 -7.81
C MET A 32 -0.28 -4.08 -8.70
N THR A 33 -1.29 -4.44 -9.48
CA THR A 33 -1.21 -5.50 -10.48
C THR A 33 -1.66 -4.95 -11.83
N THR A 34 -1.11 -5.48 -12.92
CA THR A 34 -1.43 -5.03 -14.27
C THR A 34 -1.67 -6.23 -15.17
N ASN A 35 -2.60 -6.10 -16.10
CA ASN A 35 -2.82 -7.06 -17.18
C ASN A 35 -2.95 -6.31 -18.53
N SER A 36 -3.35 -7.04 -19.58
CA SER A 36 -3.58 -6.46 -20.91
C SER A 36 -4.62 -5.35 -20.88
N ASP A 37 -5.62 -5.47 -20.02
CA ASP A 37 -6.83 -4.64 -20.05
C ASP A 37 -6.71 -3.42 -19.13
N GLY A 38 -5.91 -3.52 -18.07
CA GLY A 38 -5.86 -2.47 -17.06
C GLY A 38 -4.88 -2.68 -15.92
N VAL A 39 -5.11 -1.91 -14.87
CA VAL A 39 -4.35 -1.86 -13.63
C VAL A 39 -5.33 -1.97 -12.48
N VAL A 40 -4.98 -2.77 -11.47
CA VAL A 40 -5.72 -2.86 -10.21
C VAL A 40 -4.80 -2.38 -9.10
N LEU A 41 -5.25 -1.38 -8.36
CA LEU A 41 -4.59 -0.84 -7.18
C LEU A 41 -5.39 -1.28 -5.94
N ASP A 42 -4.75 -2.12 -5.13
CA ASP A 42 -5.30 -2.65 -3.88
C ASP A 42 -4.67 -1.91 -2.71
N ILE A 43 -5.51 -1.26 -1.91
CA ILE A 43 -5.12 -0.66 -0.65
C ILE A 43 -5.38 -1.70 0.44
N ALA A 44 -4.38 -2.01 1.24
CA ALA A 44 -4.44 -3.07 2.22
C ALA A 44 -3.98 -2.63 3.61
N GLN A 45 -4.50 -3.35 4.61
CA GLN A 45 -4.12 -3.26 6.01
C GLN A 45 -3.56 -4.60 6.47
N ARG A 46 -2.40 -4.60 7.12
CA ARG A 46 -1.88 -5.81 7.79
C ARG A 46 -2.75 -6.23 8.98
N VAL A 47 -2.90 -7.53 9.15
CA VAL A 47 -3.73 -8.13 10.21
C VAL A 47 -2.87 -8.53 11.40
N GLY A 48 -2.95 -7.75 12.47
CA GLY A 48 -2.21 -7.99 13.71
C GLY A 48 -0.69 -8.11 13.47
N SER A 49 -0.02 -8.99 14.21
CA SER A 49 1.40 -9.31 14.02
C SER A 49 1.66 -10.37 12.94
N THR A 50 0.66 -10.66 12.09
CA THR A 50 0.79 -11.70 11.06
C THR A 50 1.23 -11.12 9.72
N ASN A 51 1.73 -11.98 8.83
CA ASN A 51 2.06 -11.60 7.45
C ASN A 51 0.84 -11.55 6.52
N GLN A 52 -0.38 -11.66 7.06
CA GLN A 52 -1.60 -11.59 6.26
C GLN A 52 -2.00 -10.12 6.06
N VAL A 53 -2.39 -9.80 4.84
CA VAL A 53 -2.89 -8.48 4.45
C VAL A 53 -4.37 -8.60 4.07
N ARG A 54 -5.18 -7.69 4.59
CA ARG A 54 -6.58 -7.53 4.21
C ARG A 54 -6.68 -6.38 3.21
N ILE A 55 -7.26 -6.65 2.04
CA ILE A 55 -7.60 -5.58 1.08
C ILE A 55 -8.83 -4.85 1.63
N VAL A 56 -8.71 -3.54 1.76
CA VAL A 56 -9.77 -2.67 2.29
C VAL A 56 -10.42 -1.82 1.20
N SER A 57 -9.68 -1.55 0.12
CA SER A 57 -10.20 -0.88 -1.06
C SER A 57 -9.49 -1.35 -2.31
N ARG A 58 -10.23 -1.42 -3.41
CA ARG A 58 -9.74 -1.84 -4.72
C ARG A 58 -10.18 -0.83 -5.77
N VAL A 59 -9.21 -0.33 -6.53
CA VAL A 59 -9.45 0.58 -7.64
C VAL A 59 -9.00 -0.09 -8.93
N GLY A 60 -9.95 -0.43 -9.79
CA GLY A 60 -9.70 -0.93 -11.14
C GLY A 60 -9.69 0.22 -12.14
N MET A 61 -8.69 0.24 -13.02
CA MET A 61 -8.49 1.29 -14.02
C MET A 61 -8.13 0.68 -15.37
N SER A 62 -8.58 1.27 -16.47
CA SER A 62 -7.95 1.02 -17.77
C SER A 62 -6.52 1.56 -17.78
N ARG A 63 -5.69 1.08 -18.71
CA ARG A 63 -4.29 1.55 -18.83
C ARG A 63 -4.21 3.07 -19.08
N GLU A 64 -5.17 3.65 -19.78
CA GLU A 64 -5.22 5.09 -20.03
C GLU A 64 -5.56 5.89 -18.77
N HIS A 65 -6.54 5.44 -17.98
CA HIS A 65 -6.87 6.06 -16.70
C HIS A 65 -5.70 5.96 -15.71
N ALA A 66 -4.99 4.83 -15.70
CA ALA A 66 -3.80 4.64 -14.89
C ALA A 66 -2.70 5.69 -15.22
N LYS A 67 -2.44 5.92 -16.51
CA LYS A 67 -1.46 6.94 -16.95
C LYS A 67 -1.87 8.36 -16.52
N LYS A 68 -3.15 8.70 -16.65
CA LYS A 68 -3.69 10.00 -16.21
C LYS A 68 -3.55 10.17 -14.69
N LEU A 69 -3.85 9.13 -13.91
CA LEU A 69 -3.69 9.13 -12.46
C LEU A 69 -2.24 9.39 -12.05
N VAL A 70 -1.28 8.66 -12.63
CA VAL A 70 0.15 8.83 -12.32
C VAL A 70 0.63 10.24 -12.65
N ASN A 71 0.22 10.79 -13.79
CA ASN A 71 0.59 12.15 -14.18
C ASN A 71 0.07 13.19 -13.17
N GLU A 72 -1.19 13.09 -12.76
CA GLU A 72 -1.77 14.06 -11.84
C GLU A 72 -1.21 13.91 -10.42
N LEU A 73 -1.02 12.67 -9.96
CA LEU A 73 -0.36 12.40 -8.69
C LEU A 73 1.06 12.99 -8.65
N GLY A 74 1.84 12.82 -9.72
CA GLY A 74 3.19 13.39 -9.81
C GLY A 74 3.21 14.91 -9.74
N LYS A 75 2.26 15.60 -10.40
CA LYS A 75 2.14 17.07 -10.30
C LYS A 75 1.81 17.52 -8.89
N LEU A 76 0.87 16.85 -8.22
CA LEU A 76 0.46 17.20 -6.86
C LEU A 76 1.62 17.07 -5.88
N LEU A 77 2.42 16.01 -5.99
CA LEU A 77 3.62 15.82 -5.16
C LEU A 77 4.68 16.89 -5.41
N ALA A 78 4.95 17.23 -6.68
CA ALA A 78 5.89 18.29 -7.01
C ALA A 78 5.47 19.67 -6.46
N MET A 79 4.16 19.94 -6.41
CA MET A 79 3.62 21.17 -5.82
C MET A 79 3.75 21.24 -4.30
N THR A 80 3.74 20.09 -3.60
CA THR A 80 3.90 20.06 -2.13
C THR A 80 5.35 20.15 -1.70
N ASP A 81 6.28 19.56 -2.47
CA ASP A 81 7.71 19.58 -2.13
C ASP A 81 8.35 20.96 -2.34
N GLY A 82 7.84 21.76 -3.30
CA GLY A 82 8.36 23.10 -3.62
C GLY A 82 7.94 24.23 -2.66
N LYS A 83 7.12 23.97 -1.63
CA LYS A 83 6.57 25.01 -0.73
C LYS A 83 7.29 25.17 0.62
N ILE A 84 8.50 24.64 0.77
CA ILE A 84 9.37 24.98 1.91
C ILE A 84 10.08 26.32 1.61
N GLN A 85 9.33 27.43 1.58
CA GLN A 85 9.89 28.77 1.73
C GLN A 85 9.43 29.33 3.08
N THR A 86 10.20 29.01 4.13
CA THR A 86 10.12 29.73 5.40
C THR A 86 11.08 30.92 5.36
N GLY A 87 10.51 32.12 5.28
CA GLY A 87 11.08 33.38 5.78
C GLY A 87 12.42 33.84 5.20
N LYS A 88 12.38 34.57 4.09
CA LYS A 88 13.26 35.74 3.90
C LYS A 88 12.38 36.96 3.70
N ASP A 89 11.90 37.50 4.81
CA ASP A 89 11.35 38.84 4.81
C ASP A 89 12.36 39.76 5.52
N ASN A 90 13.17 40.41 4.68
CA ASN A 90 13.71 41.75 4.81
C ASN A 90 13.89 42.29 6.25
N LEU A 91 15.09 42.11 6.82
CA LEU A 91 15.63 43.04 7.80
C LEU A 91 16.22 44.22 7.03
N ASN A 92 15.43 45.29 6.92
CA ASN A 92 15.93 46.65 6.64
C ASN A 92 16.57 47.23 7.91
#